data_AF-A0A1H0P8M9-F1
#
_entry.id   AF-A0A1H0P8M9-F1
#
_cell.length_a   1.000
_cell.length_b   1.000
_cell.length_c   1.000
_cell.angle_alpha   90.00
_cell.angle_beta   90.00
_cell.angle_gamma   90.00
#
_symmetry.space_group_name_H-M   'P 1'
#
loop_
_entity.id
_entity.type
_entity.pdbx_description
1 polymer ?
#
loop_
_entity_poly.entity_id
_entity_poly.type
_entity_poly.pdbx_seq_one_letter_code
_entity_poly.pdbx_strand_id
1 'polypeptide(L)'
;MSARASRTERAAGLPGDDVVPDADVVMDTAFDLPAPPAAVWPWFVQLGKRRGGYYLPRWVEAVTPRARRGLRHLDDDLLGLQVGDTIPDWGGREATFTAHEMTPPHTLVHRSTRDHVRLSWAIVLRAQGPGTRVQLRLRLAGVRHRTTARVLGGAADRLTVEGLAVGLRERLTSASGTDPAGSPGGEDDGRMATVSRHVDAPPTAVWDVLADGWSYSNWVVGASHMRAVEAAWPAAGSKLHHSQGSWPVTLDDEAVVEVSKPASRLVLLAKGRPLGSARVQLDLRSEDGGTRVTMTETPVSGPGKLLDNPLADVVLARRNTEALARLAAMAERRTTPGA
;
A
#
# COMPACT_ATOMS: atom_id res chain seq x y z
N MET A 1 -17.47 3.53 1.42
CA MET A 1 -17.72 4.21 0.14
C MET A 1 -17.20 3.28 -0.94
N SER A 2 -18.02 2.83 -1.89
CA SER A 2 -17.58 1.84 -2.89
C SER A 2 -17.14 2.58 -4.15
N ALA A 3 -15.87 2.43 -4.52
CA ALA A 3 -15.39 2.89 -5.82
C ALA A 3 -15.82 1.86 -6.87
N ARG A 4 -16.94 2.10 -7.55
CA ARG A 4 -17.50 1.18 -8.55
C ARG A 4 -18.19 1.93 -9.66
N ALA A 5 -17.73 1.70 -10.88
CA ALA A 5 -18.42 2.14 -12.08
C ALA A 5 -19.78 1.43 -12.22
N SER A 6 -20.79 2.11 -12.74
CA SER A 6 -22.07 1.55 -13.14
C SER A 6 -21.90 0.67 -14.40
N ARG A 7 -22.94 -0.10 -14.77
CA ARG A 7 -22.89 -0.88 -16.03
C ARG A 7 -22.80 0.04 -17.24
N THR A 8 -23.53 1.16 -17.22
CA THR A 8 -23.51 2.17 -18.29
C THR A 8 -22.14 2.82 -18.42
N GLU A 9 -21.52 3.21 -17.30
CA GLU A 9 -20.16 3.79 -17.29
C GLU A 9 -19.13 2.82 -17.87
N ARG A 10 -19.24 1.52 -17.56
CA ARG A 10 -18.37 0.47 -18.14
C ARG A 10 -18.59 0.23 -19.63
N ALA A 11 -19.83 0.37 -20.11
CA ALA A 11 -20.17 0.16 -21.51
C ALA A 11 -19.84 1.37 -22.39
N ALA A 12 -19.74 2.56 -21.81
CA ALA A 12 -19.39 3.78 -22.53
C ALA A 12 -17.92 3.77 -22.97
N GLY A 13 -17.67 4.26 -24.19
CA GLY A 13 -16.33 4.61 -24.64
C GLY A 13 -15.80 5.82 -23.87
N LEU A 14 -14.52 5.79 -23.51
CA LEU A 14 -13.80 6.88 -22.86
C LEU A 14 -12.61 7.33 -23.71
N PRO A 15 -12.21 8.61 -23.62
CA PRO A 15 -10.92 9.07 -24.16
C PRO A 15 -9.78 8.16 -23.70
N GLY A 16 -8.88 7.77 -24.61
CA GLY A 16 -7.78 6.86 -24.33
C GLY A 16 -8.09 5.37 -24.51
N ASP A 17 -9.34 4.99 -24.82
CA ASP A 17 -9.70 3.61 -25.20
C ASP A 17 -9.03 3.19 -26.53
N ASP A 18 -8.84 4.13 -27.43
CA ASP A 18 -8.22 3.99 -28.75
C ASP A 18 -6.69 3.88 -28.69
N VAL A 19 -6.06 4.34 -27.60
CA VAL A 19 -4.61 4.18 -27.37
C VAL A 19 -4.22 2.71 -27.17
N VAL A 20 -5.12 1.93 -26.56
CA VAL A 20 -4.95 0.47 -26.37
C VAL A 20 -6.26 -0.22 -26.75
N PRO A 21 -6.54 -0.34 -28.07
CA PRO A 21 -7.82 -0.88 -28.55
C PRO A 21 -7.94 -2.38 -28.27
N ASP A 22 -6.81 -3.09 -28.23
CA ASP A 22 -6.67 -4.54 -28.03
C ASP A 22 -6.41 -4.94 -26.57
N ALA A 23 -6.97 -4.20 -25.61
CA ALA A 23 -6.73 -4.42 -24.18
C ALA A 23 -7.13 -5.83 -23.69
N ASP A 24 -6.20 -6.52 -23.04
CA ASP A 24 -6.40 -7.80 -22.35
C ASP A 24 -7.15 -7.68 -21.03
N VAL A 25 -6.93 -6.54 -20.37
CA VAL A 25 -7.46 -6.19 -19.05
C VAL A 25 -7.92 -4.75 -19.08
N VAL A 26 -9.17 -4.54 -18.68
CA VAL A 26 -9.75 -3.21 -18.46
C VAL A 26 -10.20 -3.15 -17.01
N MET A 27 -9.66 -2.21 -16.26
CA MET A 27 -10.10 -1.88 -14.90
C MET A 27 -10.82 -0.55 -14.97
N ASP A 28 -12.05 -0.52 -14.45
CA ASP A 28 -12.92 0.65 -14.53
C ASP A 28 -13.56 0.90 -13.17
N THR A 29 -13.22 2.04 -12.61
CA THR A 29 -13.57 2.44 -11.26
C THR A 29 -14.12 3.85 -11.28
N ALA A 30 -15.18 4.11 -10.51
CA ALA A 30 -15.75 5.44 -10.40
C ALA A 30 -16.18 5.76 -8.97
N PHE A 31 -16.09 7.04 -8.60
CA PHE A 31 -16.43 7.53 -7.26
C PHE A 31 -16.84 9.01 -7.29
N ASP A 32 -17.45 9.48 -6.21
CA ASP A 32 -17.99 10.84 -6.10
C ASP A 32 -17.15 11.71 -5.17
N LEU A 33 -16.87 12.95 -5.60
CA LEU A 33 -16.20 13.98 -4.82
C LEU A 33 -17.13 15.18 -4.60
N PRO A 34 -17.13 15.80 -3.40
CA PRO A 34 -18.06 16.87 -3.03
C PRO A 34 -17.56 18.26 -3.47
N ALA A 35 -17.05 18.38 -4.70
CA ALA A 35 -16.56 19.63 -5.27
C ALA A 35 -16.74 19.63 -6.80
N PRO A 36 -16.87 20.80 -7.45
CA PRO A 36 -17.02 20.88 -8.91
C PRO A 36 -15.73 20.45 -9.64
N PRO A 37 -15.80 20.03 -10.92
CA PRO A 37 -14.65 19.51 -11.66
C PRO A 37 -13.45 20.46 -11.67
N ALA A 38 -13.69 21.77 -11.76
CA ALA A 38 -12.64 22.79 -11.73
C ALA A 38 -11.81 22.81 -10.43
N ALA A 39 -12.42 22.47 -9.29
CA ALA A 39 -11.71 22.38 -8.01
C ALA A 39 -11.02 21.02 -7.81
N VAL A 40 -11.54 19.97 -8.45
CA VAL A 40 -10.99 18.60 -8.39
C VAL A 40 -9.80 18.44 -9.34
N TRP A 41 -9.87 19.05 -10.52
CA TRP A 41 -8.93 18.89 -11.62
C TRP A 41 -7.45 19.14 -11.24
N PRO A 42 -7.09 20.23 -10.56
CA PRO A 42 -5.69 20.50 -10.20
C PRO A 42 -5.04 19.38 -9.39
N TRP A 43 -5.82 18.67 -8.55
CA TRP A 43 -5.31 17.53 -7.79
C TRP A 43 -4.86 16.39 -8.71
N PHE A 44 -5.59 16.11 -9.79
CA PHE A 44 -5.21 15.09 -10.77
C PHE A 44 -4.05 15.52 -11.66
N VAL A 45 -3.93 16.82 -11.99
CA VAL A 45 -2.77 17.35 -12.71
C VAL A 45 -1.48 17.21 -11.87
N GLN A 46 -1.59 17.47 -10.57
CA GLN A 46 -0.48 17.34 -9.63
C GLN A 46 -0.16 15.88 -9.26
N LEU A 47 -1.11 14.96 -9.43
CA LEU A 47 -0.99 13.55 -9.05
C LEU A 47 0.22 12.91 -9.73
N GLY A 48 1.13 12.32 -8.96
CA GLY A 48 2.30 11.65 -9.53
C GLY A 48 3.40 11.29 -8.54
N LYS A 49 4.19 10.28 -8.89
CA LYS A 49 5.40 9.90 -8.14
C LYS A 49 6.43 11.02 -8.33
N ARG A 50 7.03 11.48 -7.22
CA ARG A 50 7.87 12.70 -7.20
C ARG A 50 7.14 13.97 -7.67
N ARG A 51 5.81 13.98 -7.57
CA ARG A 51 4.94 15.16 -7.72
C ARG A 51 4.09 15.29 -6.44
N GLY A 52 2.77 15.39 -6.56
CA GLY A 52 1.85 15.48 -5.41
C GLY A 52 1.68 14.23 -4.56
N GLY A 53 2.25 13.09 -4.96
CA GLY A 53 2.00 11.80 -4.31
C GLY A 53 0.63 11.21 -4.68
N TYR A 54 0.19 10.16 -3.98
CA TYR A 54 -1.01 9.38 -4.32
C TYR A 54 -2.28 9.81 -3.52
N TYR A 55 -2.18 10.82 -2.66
CA TYR A 55 -3.26 11.35 -1.81
C TYR A 55 -4.01 10.29 -1.00
N LEU A 56 -3.28 9.51 -0.20
CA LEU A 56 -3.92 8.56 0.70
C LEU A 56 -4.63 9.29 1.87
N PRO A 57 -5.58 8.65 2.56
CA PRO A 57 -6.27 9.23 3.72
C PRO A 57 -5.31 9.54 4.87
N ARG A 58 -5.65 10.49 5.75
CA ARG A 58 -4.76 10.92 6.84
C ARG A 58 -4.25 9.77 7.71
N TRP A 59 -5.14 8.85 8.07
CA TRP A 59 -4.81 7.71 8.93
C TRP A 59 -3.87 6.70 8.24
N VAL A 60 -3.90 6.62 6.90
CA VAL A 60 -2.94 5.81 6.12
C VAL A 60 -1.61 6.54 6.04
N GLU A 61 -1.61 7.82 5.67
CA GLU A 61 -0.37 8.60 5.55
C GLU A 61 0.35 8.75 6.89
N ALA A 62 -0.34 8.65 8.03
CA ALA A 62 0.26 8.68 9.36
C ALA A 62 1.32 7.59 9.56
N VAL A 63 1.13 6.42 8.96
CA VAL A 63 2.05 5.27 9.03
C VAL A 63 2.90 5.11 7.77
N THR A 64 2.64 5.89 6.72
CA THR A 64 3.48 5.95 5.51
C THR A 64 4.72 6.81 5.75
N PRO A 65 5.92 6.42 5.25
CA PRO A 65 7.12 7.24 5.29
C PRO A 65 6.86 8.66 4.76
N ARG A 66 7.43 9.69 5.41
CA ARG A 66 7.18 11.10 5.07
C ARG A 66 7.41 11.41 3.59
N ALA A 67 8.49 10.87 3.02
CA ALA A 67 8.86 11.03 1.61
C ALA A 67 7.83 10.47 0.60
N ARG A 68 6.86 9.68 1.06
CA ARG A 68 5.84 9.04 0.22
C ARG A 68 4.42 9.55 0.49
N ARG A 69 4.26 10.51 1.40
CA ARG A 69 2.94 11.12 1.70
C ARG A 69 2.53 12.05 0.58
N GLY A 70 1.24 12.09 0.26
CA GLY A 70 0.73 13.03 -0.73
C GLY A 70 0.64 14.44 -0.16
N LEU A 71 0.94 15.44 -0.98
CA LEU A 71 0.73 16.85 -0.62
C LEU A 71 -0.72 17.08 -0.19
N ARG A 72 -0.90 17.96 0.79
CA ARG A 72 -2.21 18.32 1.36
C ARG A 72 -2.72 19.67 0.85
N HIS A 73 -1.92 20.33 0.02
CA HIS A 73 -2.23 21.57 -0.70
C HIS A 73 -1.94 21.36 -2.19
N LEU A 74 -2.42 22.29 -3.01
CA LEU A 74 -1.99 22.43 -4.40
C LEU A 74 -0.69 23.23 -4.43
N ASP A 75 0.27 22.72 -5.17
CA ASP A 75 1.57 23.32 -5.42
C ASP A 75 1.59 23.80 -6.87
N ASP A 76 1.63 25.12 -7.06
CA ASP A 76 1.51 25.76 -8.38
C ASP A 76 2.57 25.27 -9.37
N ASP A 77 3.77 24.91 -8.87
CA ASP A 77 4.86 24.39 -9.70
C ASP A 77 4.54 23.02 -10.32
N LEU A 78 3.60 22.28 -9.71
CA LEU A 78 3.16 20.96 -10.15
C LEU A 78 1.90 21.00 -11.03
N LEU A 79 1.34 22.19 -11.31
CA LEU A 79 0.13 22.35 -12.12
C LEU A 79 0.41 22.55 -13.62
N GLY A 80 1.68 22.70 -14.00
CA GLY A 80 2.10 22.97 -15.38
C GLY A 80 2.09 21.80 -16.37
N LEU A 81 1.48 20.65 -16.05
CA LEU A 81 1.52 19.45 -16.92
C LEU A 81 0.87 19.70 -18.29
N GLN A 82 1.60 19.40 -19.36
CA GLN A 82 1.15 19.53 -20.75
C GLN A 82 1.07 18.17 -21.45
N VAL A 83 0.31 18.12 -22.56
CA VAL A 83 0.33 16.97 -23.47
C VAL A 83 1.75 16.78 -24.01
N GLY A 84 2.24 15.55 -23.94
CA GLY A 84 3.61 15.17 -24.31
C GLY A 84 4.56 15.03 -23.11
N ASP A 85 4.25 15.65 -21.98
CA ASP A 85 5.08 15.56 -20.79
C ASP A 85 5.14 14.12 -20.26
N THR A 86 6.33 13.73 -19.80
CA THR A 86 6.56 12.42 -19.22
C THR A 86 6.85 12.55 -17.72
N ILE A 87 6.02 11.89 -16.91
CA ILE A 87 6.09 11.92 -15.45
C ILE A 87 6.39 10.51 -14.89
N PRO A 88 7.04 10.41 -13.72
CA PRO A 88 7.25 9.12 -13.08
C PRO A 88 5.93 8.47 -12.64
N ASP A 89 5.89 7.15 -12.75
CA ASP A 89 4.76 6.29 -12.41
C ASP A 89 5.15 5.31 -11.27
N TRP A 90 4.17 4.82 -10.52
CA TRP A 90 4.29 3.79 -9.49
C TRP A 90 4.31 2.36 -10.05
N GLY A 91 4.37 2.21 -11.37
CA GLY A 91 4.50 0.92 -12.05
C GLY A 91 5.88 0.24 -11.96
N GLY A 92 6.84 0.82 -11.24
CA GLY A 92 8.23 0.36 -11.15
C GLY A 92 9.20 1.51 -10.90
N ARG A 93 10.51 1.22 -10.81
CA ARG A 93 11.53 2.25 -10.52
C ARG A 93 11.66 3.28 -11.63
N GLU A 94 11.71 2.81 -12.88
CA GLU A 94 11.85 3.62 -14.10
C GLU A 94 10.54 3.71 -14.89
N ALA A 95 9.41 3.30 -14.30
CA ALA A 95 8.13 3.39 -14.97
C ALA A 95 7.71 4.85 -15.12
N THR A 96 7.21 5.20 -16.30
CA THR A 96 6.75 6.55 -16.61
C THR A 96 5.38 6.53 -17.26
N PHE A 97 4.65 7.64 -17.11
CA PHE A 97 3.46 7.97 -17.87
C PHE A 97 3.76 9.17 -18.75
N THR A 98 3.34 9.12 -20.01
CA THR A 98 3.30 10.30 -20.87
C THR A 98 1.87 10.81 -20.93
N ALA A 99 1.66 12.10 -20.67
CA ALA A 99 0.37 12.76 -20.89
C ALA A 99 0.05 12.72 -22.39
N HIS A 100 -0.94 11.92 -22.76
CA HIS A 100 -1.31 11.68 -24.15
C HIS A 100 -2.38 12.65 -24.64
N GLU A 101 -3.37 12.93 -23.80
CA GLU A 101 -4.48 13.82 -24.10
C GLU A 101 -4.90 14.56 -22.83
N MET A 102 -5.19 15.86 -22.96
CA MET A 102 -5.68 16.68 -21.87
C MET A 102 -6.75 17.64 -22.38
N THR A 103 -7.95 17.55 -21.80
CA THR A 103 -9.04 18.52 -21.97
C THR A 103 -9.47 19.01 -20.60
N PRO A 104 -8.82 20.04 -20.04
CA PRO A 104 -9.18 20.58 -18.73
C PRO A 104 -10.62 21.12 -18.69
N PRO A 105 -11.31 21.08 -17.54
CA PRO A 105 -11.02 20.31 -16.34
C PRO A 105 -11.58 18.87 -16.39
N HIS A 106 -11.76 18.27 -17.56
CA HIS A 106 -12.61 17.09 -17.75
C HIS A 106 -11.87 15.79 -18.03
N THR A 107 -10.72 15.81 -18.70
CA THR A 107 -10.10 14.59 -19.21
C THR A 107 -8.59 14.69 -19.20
N LEU A 108 -7.94 13.72 -18.56
CA LEU A 108 -6.50 13.50 -18.60
C LEU A 108 -6.27 12.03 -18.96
N VAL A 109 -5.58 11.78 -20.07
CA VAL A 109 -5.20 10.45 -20.51
C VAL A 109 -3.69 10.33 -20.45
N HIS A 110 -3.22 9.33 -19.71
CA HIS A 110 -1.83 8.92 -19.74
C HIS A 110 -1.64 7.67 -20.58
N ARG A 111 -0.47 7.53 -21.20
CA ARG A 111 -0.04 6.30 -21.87
C ARG A 111 1.33 5.87 -21.36
N SER A 112 1.61 4.58 -21.43
CA SER A 112 2.94 4.03 -21.16
C SER A 112 3.16 2.74 -21.97
N THR A 113 4.42 2.43 -22.23
CA THR A 113 4.84 1.15 -22.78
C THR A 113 5.97 0.61 -21.93
N ARG A 114 5.83 -0.61 -21.42
CA ARG A 114 6.79 -1.28 -20.54
C ARG A 114 7.11 -2.65 -21.12
N ASP A 115 8.28 -2.79 -21.71
CA ASP A 115 8.65 -3.94 -22.54
C ASP A 115 7.58 -4.22 -23.62
N HIS A 116 6.80 -5.28 -23.45
CA HIS A 116 5.73 -5.70 -24.34
C HIS A 116 4.34 -5.27 -23.86
N VAL A 117 4.24 -4.70 -22.65
CA VAL A 117 2.97 -4.27 -22.07
C VAL A 117 2.69 -2.83 -22.46
N ARG A 118 1.59 -2.61 -23.18
CA ARG A 118 1.07 -1.27 -23.48
C ARG A 118 -0.06 -0.96 -22.52
N LEU A 119 -0.13 0.30 -22.08
CA LEU A 119 -1.20 0.74 -21.19
C LEU A 119 -1.67 2.16 -21.47
N SER A 120 -2.96 2.39 -21.22
CA SER A 120 -3.56 3.72 -21.14
C SER A 120 -4.33 3.85 -19.84
N TRP A 121 -4.26 5.04 -19.25
CA TRP A 121 -4.97 5.38 -18.02
C TRP A 121 -5.72 6.69 -18.22
N ALA A 122 -7.05 6.60 -18.25
CA ALA A 122 -7.94 7.72 -18.43
C ALA A 122 -8.52 8.17 -17.07
N ILE A 123 -8.45 9.47 -16.83
CA ILE A 123 -9.08 10.17 -15.71
C ILE A 123 -10.13 11.10 -16.31
N VAL A 124 -11.41 10.81 -16.04
CA VAL A 124 -12.53 11.58 -16.59
C VAL A 124 -13.36 12.16 -15.44
N LEU A 125 -13.51 13.49 -15.43
CA LEU A 125 -14.30 14.24 -14.46
C LEU A 125 -15.61 14.69 -15.11
N ARG A 126 -16.74 14.30 -14.52
CA ARG A 126 -18.07 14.73 -14.96
C ARG A 126 -18.78 15.46 -13.82
N ALA A 127 -19.40 16.58 -14.12
CA ALA A 127 -20.22 17.28 -13.14
C ALA A 127 -21.40 16.41 -12.71
N GLN A 128 -21.68 16.36 -11.40
CA GLN A 128 -22.81 15.64 -10.82
C GLN A 128 -23.40 16.47 -9.68
N GLY A 129 -24.43 17.27 -9.98
CA GLY A 129 -24.96 18.27 -9.06
C GLY A 129 -23.86 19.26 -8.64
N PRO A 130 -23.69 19.56 -7.34
CA PRO A 130 -22.59 20.41 -6.86
C PRO A 130 -21.23 19.68 -6.80
N GLY A 131 -21.20 18.38 -7.08
CA GLY A 131 -20.00 17.54 -6.98
C GLY A 131 -19.46 17.08 -8.34
N THR A 132 -18.49 16.17 -8.27
CA THR A 132 -17.85 15.55 -9.44
C THR A 132 -17.95 14.04 -9.34
N ARG A 133 -18.40 13.42 -10.41
CA ARG A 133 -18.24 11.99 -10.67
C ARG A 133 -16.90 11.79 -11.36
N VAL A 134 -15.97 11.10 -10.69
CA VAL A 134 -14.67 10.71 -11.24
C VAL A 134 -14.79 9.31 -11.80
N GLN A 135 -14.36 9.11 -13.05
CA GLN A 135 -14.19 7.79 -13.65
C GLN A 135 -12.72 7.58 -14.03
N LEU A 136 -12.15 6.49 -13.55
CA LEU A 136 -10.79 6.05 -13.83
C LEU A 136 -10.84 4.76 -14.63
N ARG A 137 -10.20 4.74 -15.81
CA ARG A 137 -10.10 3.54 -16.64
C ARG A 137 -8.66 3.22 -16.97
N LEU A 138 -8.18 2.08 -16.52
CA LEU A 138 -6.86 1.53 -16.86
C LEU A 138 -7.03 0.39 -17.86
N ARG A 139 -6.34 0.47 -18.99
CA ARG A 139 -6.31 -0.56 -20.03
C ARG A 139 -4.90 -1.10 -20.16
N LEU A 140 -4.76 -2.42 -20.23
CA LEU A 140 -3.47 -3.11 -20.39
C LEU A 140 -3.57 -4.10 -21.54
N ALA A 141 -2.59 -4.10 -22.44
CA ALA A 141 -2.41 -5.11 -23.49
C ALA A 141 -1.01 -5.75 -23.39
N GLY A 142 -0.86 -7.00 -23.82
CA GLY A 142 0.38 -7.78 -23.73
C GLY A 142 0.55 -8.54 -22.42
N VAL A 143 -0.54 -8.81 -21.68
CA VAL A 143 -0.45 -9.39 -20.32
C VAL A 143 -0.37 -10.92 -20.37
N ARG A 144 0.79 -11.49 -20.02
CA ARG A 144 1.05 -12.95 -20.07
C ARG A 144 0.09 -13.82 -19.25
N HIS A 145 -0.33 -13.37 -18.06
CA HIS A 145 -1.26 -14.11 -17.18
C HIS A 145 -2.54 -13.32 -16.91
N ARG A 146 -3.45 -13.31 -17.90
CA ARG A 146 -4.72 -12.53 -17.91
C ARG A 146 -5.56 -12.73 -16.65
N THR A 147 -5.71 -13.96 -16.17
CA THR A 147 -6.55 -14.29 -15.01
C THR A 147 -5.96 -13.79 -13.69
N THR A 148 -4.66 -14.00 -13.47
CA THR A 148 -3.93 -13.52 -12.30
C THR A 148 -3.92 -11.99 -12.26
N ALA A 149 -3.70 -11.33 -13.40
CA ALA A 149 -3.73 -9.87 -13.50
C ALA A 149 -5.11 -9.27 -13.21
N ARG A 150 -6.21 -9.93 -13.62
CA ARG A 150 -7.58 -9.49 -13.27
C ARG A 150 -7.89 -9.63 -11.78
N VAL A 151 -7.48 -10.74 -11.16
CA VAL A 151 -7.82 -11.05 -9.75
C VAL A 151 -6.95 -10.28 -8.76
N LEU A 152 -5.62 -10.32 -8.92
CA LEU A 152 -4.69 -9.60 -8.05
C LEU A 152 -4.69 -8.09 -8.34
N GLY A 153 -4.77 -7.71 -9.62
CA GLY A 153 -4.86 -6.30 -10.02
C GLY A 153 -6.18 -5.67 -9.58
N GLY A 154 -7.32 -6.35 -9.78
CA GLY A 154 -8.63 -5.79 -9.44
C GLY A 154 -8.90 -5.60 -7.93
N ALA A 155 -8.29 -6.42 -7.06
CA ALA A 155 -8.43 -6.26 -5.61
C ALA A 155 -7.51 -5.17 -5.05
N ALA A 156 -6.25 -5.13 -5.52
CA ALA A 156 -5.31 -4.07 -5.16
C ALA A 156 -5.79 -2.71 -5.69
N ASP A 157 -6.22 -2.64 -6.95
CA ASP A 157 -6.71 -1.41 -7.61
C ASP A 157 -7.91 -0.81 -6.87
N ARG A 158 -8.89 -1.63 -6.44
CA ARG A 158 -10.04 -1.14 -5.66
C ARG A 158 -9.64 -0.46 -4.37
N LEU A 159 -8.76 -1.08 -3.58
CA LEU A 159 -8.29 -0.46 -2.34
C LEU A 159 -7.50 0.82 -2.65
N THR A 160 -6.76 0.84 -3.78
CA THR A 160 -5.90 1.96 -4.18
C THR A 160 -6.76 3.16 -4.57
N VAL A 161 -7.76 2.93 -5.41
CA VAL A 161 -8.72 3.95 -5.84
C VAL A 161 -9.63 4.40 -4.69
N GLU A 162 -10.06 3.51 -3.80
CA GLU A 162 -10.83 3.90 -2.61
C GLU A 162 -10.01 4.77 -1.67
N GLY A 163 -8.72 4.45 -1.47
CA GLY A 163 -7.78 5.28 -0.72
C GLY A 163 -7.63 6.68 -1.32
N LEU A 164 -7.36 6.76 -2.63
CA LEU A 164 -7.29 8.01 -3.38
C LEU A 164 -8.57 8.83 -3.25
N ALA A 165 -9.74 8.20 -3.41
CA ALA A 165 -11.04 8.86 -3.33
C ALA A 165 -11.28 9.48 -1.95
N VAL A 166 -10.99 8.73 -0.87
CA VAL A 166 -11.13 9.22 0.50
C VAL A 166 -10.13 10.35 0.79
N GLY A 167 -8.86 10.19 0.41
CA GLY A 167 -7.85 11.22 0.68
C GLY A 167 -8.02 12.50 -0.16
N LEU A 168 -8.52 12.41 -1.39
CA LEU A 168 -8.94 13.59 -2.17
C LEU A 168 -10.12 14.31 -1.52
N ARG A 169 -11.10 13.57 -1.00
CA ARG A 169 -12.23 14.17 -0.29
C ARG A 169 -11.77 14.99 0.92
N GLU A 170 -10.85 14.45 1.73
CA GLU A 170 -10.27 15.16 2.90
C GLU A 170 -9.62 16.50 2.50
N ARG A 171 -8.92 16.53 1.36
CA ARG A 171 -8.25 17.72 0.83
C ARG A 171 -9.25 18.76 0.33
N LEU A 172 -10.26 18.32 -0.41
CA LEU A 172 -11.32 19.19 -0.92
C LEU A 172 -12.17 19.78 0.21
N THR A 173 -12.38 19.04 1.31
CA THR A 173 -13.05 19.59 2.50
C THR A 173 -12.17 20.54 3.29
N SER A 174 -10.85 20.37 3.27
CA SER A 174 -9.90 21.23 4.01
C SER A 174 -9.58 22.53 3.25
N ALA A 175 -9.58 22.52 1.91
CA ALA A 175 -9.31 23.69 1.08
C ALA A 175 -10.42 24.77 1.17
N SER A 176 -11.57 24.44 1.74
CA SER A 176 -12.63 25.40 2.08
C SER A 176 -12.36 26.17 3.40
N GLY A 177 -11.20 25.96 4.04
CA GLY A 177 -10.73 26.69 5.22
C GLY A 177 -9.26 27.12 5.08
N THR A 178 -8.99 28.39 5.39
CA THR A 178 -7.73 29.12 5.16
C THR A 178 -6.55 28.72 6.08
N ASP A 179 -5.37 28.48 5.45
CA ASP A 179 -3.94 28.65 5.87
C ASP A 179 -3.30 27.89 7.07
N PRO A 180 -1.94 27.88 7.23
CA PRO A 180 -0.82 27.81 6.25
C PRO A 180 0.38 26.87 6.64
N ALA A 181 1.35 26.71 5.71
CA ALA A 181 2.79 26.36 5.83
C ALA A 181 3.23 24.97 6.40
N GLY A 182 4.30 24.28 5.98
CA GLY A 182 5.38 24.54 5.02
C GLY A 182 6.71 23.90 5.51
N SER A 183 7.11 22.77 4.88
CA SER A 183 8.49 22.22 4.68
C SER A 183 9.37 21.79 5.87
N PRO A 184 10.56 21.13 5.66
CA PRO A 184 11.09 20.27 4.58
C PRO A 184 11.41 18.82 5.12
N GLY A 185 11.69 17.76 4.35
CA GLY A 185 12.76 17.54 3.36
C GLY A 185 13.90 16.74 4.01
N GLY A 186 13.98 15.43 3.75
CA GLY A 186 15.04 14.55 4.23
C GLY A 186 15.02 13.21 3.49
N GLU A 187 16.10 12.95 2.75
CA GLU A 187 16.39 11.72 2.02
C GLU A 187 16.58 10.54 2.98
N ASP A 188 15.95 9.39 2.69
CA ASP A 188 16.54 8.07 2.98
C ASP A 188 15.83 6.95 2.17
N ASP A 189 16.58 5.90 1.88
CA ASP A 189 16.41 4.89 0.84
C ASP A 189 15.06 4.15 0.83
N GLY A 190 14.46 4.05 -0.35
CA GLY A 190 13.12 3.55 -0.54
C GLY A 190 13.06 2.04 -0.70
N ARG A 191 12.75 1.28 0.38
CA ARG A 191 12.26 -0.12 0.30
C ARG A 191 11.83 -0.79 1.61
N MET A 192 11.34 -0.04 2.61
CA MET A 192 11.08 -0.60 3.94
C MET A 192 9.71 -0.18 4.48
N ALA A 193 8.85 -1.14 4.81
CA ALA A 193 7.69 -0.90 5.65
C ALA A 193 8.14 -1.08 7.11
N THR A 194 8.42 0.05 7.77
CA THR A 194 8.80 0.08 9.19
C THR A 194 7.66 0.63 10.01
N VAL A 195 7.18 -0.15 10.97
CA VAL A 195 6.14 0.24 11.94
C VAL A 195 6.72 0.08 13.35
N SER A 196 6.46 1.04 14.22
CA SER A 196 6.84 0.95 15.63
C SER A 196 5.63 1.08 16.54
N ARG A 197 5.64 0.38 17.66
CA ARG A 197 4.64 0.46 18.72
C ARG A 197 5.31 0.46 20.08
N HIS A 198 4.82 1.30 20.99
CA HIS A 198 5.16 1.20 22.41
C HIS A 198 4.30 0.13 23.07
N VAL A 199 4.94 -0.74 23.86
CA VAL A 199 4.32 -1.85 24.59
C VAL A 199 4.59 -1.64 26.07
N ASP A 200 3.54 -1.69 26.89
CA ASP A 200 3.63 -1.49 28.34
C ASP A 200 4.08 -2.78 29.06
N ALA A 201 5.25 -3.28 28.66
CA ALA A 201 5.88 -4.49 29.19
C ALA A 201 7.40 -4.40 28.99
N PRO A 202 8.22 -5.04 29.85
CA PRO A 202 9.67 -5.06 29.68
C PRO A 202 10.07 -5.86 28.43
N PRO A 203 11.26 -5.60 27.83
CA PRO A 203 11.68 -6.28 26.61
C PRO A 203 11.74 -7.81 26.73
N THR A 204 11.97 -8.32 27.94
CA THR A 204 11.93 -9.75 28.27
C THR A 204 10.53 -10.34 28.09
N ALA A 205 9.47 -9.68 28.55
CA ALA A 205 8.10 -10.17 28.37
C ALA A 205 7.66 -10.17 26.91
N VAL A 206 8.08 -9.15 26.13
CA VAL A 206 7.87 -9.14 24.67
C VAL A 206 8.65 -10.27 24.01
N TRP A 207 9.91 -10.48 24.41
CA TRP A 207 10.74 -11.56 23.91
C TRP A 207 10.15 -12.94 24.21
N ASP A 208 9.57 -13.16 25.39
CA ASP A 208 8.93 -14.42 25.74
C ASP A 208 7.76 -14.76 24.80
N VAL A 209 7.08 -13.76 24.23
CA VAL A 209 6.04 -14.00 23.20
C VAL A 209 6.72 -14.40 21.89
N LEU A 210 7.76 -13.70 21.48
CA LEU A 210 8.50 -14.01 20.25
C LEU A 210 9.21 -15.38 20.30
N ALA A 211 9.73 -15.75 21.47
CA ALA A 211 10.40 -17.02 21.71
C ALA A 211 9.42 -18.20 21.82
N ASP A 212 8.15 -17.93 22.09
CA ASP A 212 7.08 -18.93 22.01
C ASP A 212 6.59 -19.04 20.55
N GLY A 213 7.18 -19.96 19.79
CA GLY A 213 6.85 -20.17 18.37
C GLY A 213 5.39 -20.56 18.13
N TRP A 214 4.69 -21.14 19.10
CA TRP A 214 3.26 -21.48 18.97
C TRP A 214 2.35 -20.25 19.04
N SER A 215 2.84 -19.17 19.65
CA SER A 215 2.14 -17.89 19.67
C SER A 215 2.14 -17.17 18.32
N TYR A 216 2.98 -17.60 17.37
CA TYR A 216 3.23 -16.91 16.10
C TYR A 216 1.94 -16.63 15.32
N SER A 217 1.04 -17.60 15.18
CA SER A 217 -0.25 -17.39 14.49
C SER A 217 -1.20 -16.44 15.22
N ASN A 218 -0.99 -16.22 16.53
CA ASN A 218 -1.87 -15.39 17.34
C ASN A 218 -1.58 -13.90 17.15
N TRP A 219 -0.32 -13.54 16.89
CA TRP A 219 0.05 -12.15 16.62
C TRP A 219 0.31 -11.86 15.14
N VAL A 220 0.76 -12.83 14.33
CA VAL A 220 0.96 -12.59 12.89
C VAL A 220 -0.37 -12.59 12.15
N VAL A 221 -0.72 -11.43 11.59
CA VAL A 221 -1.92 -11.30 10.77
C VAL A 221 -1.77 -12.10 9.47
N GLY A 222 -2.76 -12.94 9.17
CA GLY A 222 -2.78 -13.77 7.97
C GLY A 222 -2.21 -15.19 8.16
N ALA A 223 -1.50 -15.44 9.27
CA ALA A 223 -1.21 -16.81 9.70
C ALA A 223 -2.49 -17.40 10.31
N SER A 224 -3.00 -18.48 9.71
CA SER A 224 -4.26 -19.10 10.12
C SER A 224 -4.07 -20.25 11.09
N HIS A 225 -2.95 -20.98 11.00
CA HIS A 225 -2.66 -22.14 11.85
C HIS A 225 -1.16 -22.42 11.94
N MET A 226 -0.69 -22.82 13.13
CA MET A 226 0.66 -23.35 13.36
C MET A 226 0.65 -24.86 13.17
N ARG A 227 1.49 -25.37 12.26
CA ARG A 227 1.62 -26.81 11.97
C ARG A 227 2.71 -27.47 12.81
N ALA A 228 3.84 -26.79 12.97
CA ALA A 228 4.96 -27.25 13.79
C ALA A 228 5.91 -26.11 14.18
N VAL A 229 6.57 -26.28 15.32
CA VAL A 229 7.67 -25.43 15.78
C VAL A 229 8.86 -26.35 16.04
N GLU A 230 10.02 -26.06 15.44
CA GLU A 230 11.22 -26.85 15.69
C GLU A 230 11.70 -26.68 17.15
N ALA A 231 12.21 -27.74 17.76
CA ALA A 231 12.63 -27.74 19.17
C ALA A 231 13.72 -26.71 19.50
N ALA A 232 14.52 -26.31 18.51
CA ALA A 232 15.58 -25.32 18.66
C ALA A 232 15.07 -23.87 18.59
N TRP A 233 13.78 -23.64 18.35
CA TRP A 233 13.22 -22.28 18.27
C TRP A 233 13.42 -21.50 19.59
N PRO A 234 13.81 -20.21 19.57
CA PRO A 234 14.05 -19.32 18.41
C PRO A 234 15.54 -19.20 18.03
N ALA A 235 16.37 -20.24 18.16
CA ALA A 235 17.78 -20.16 17.77
C ALA A 235 17.95 -19.90 16.26
N ALA A 236 19.04 -19.23 15.87
CA ALA A 236 19.34 -18.98 14.45
C ALA A 236 19.36 -20.31 13.66
N GLY A 237 18.72 -20.31 12.48
CA GLY A 237 18.55 -21.48 11.62
C GLY A 237 17.31 -22.33 11.93
N SER A 238 16.70 -22.19 13.12
CA SER A 238 15.45 -22.90 13.45
C SER A 238 14.26 -22.38 12.65
N LYS A 239 13.21 -23.20 12.56
CA LYS A 239 12.03 -22.91 11.73
C LYS A 239 10.72 -23.03 12.48
N LEU A 240 9.76 -22.28 11.97
CA LEU A 240 8.34 -22.51 12.22
C LEU A 240 7.62 -22.85 10.91
N HIS A 241 6.68 -23.78 11.03
CA HIS A 241 5.83 -24.24 9.93
C HIS A 241 4.41 -23.77 10.21
N HIS A 242 3.88 -22.94 9.34
CA HIS A 242 2.54 -22.37 9.49
C HIS A 242 1.78 -22.47 8.16
N SER A 243 0.51 -22.10 8.18
CA SER A 243 -0.28 -21.90 6.97
C SER A 243 -0.76 -20.45 6.92
N GLN A 244 -0.72 -19.84 5.73
CA GLN A 244 -1.15 -18.47 5.47
C GLN A 244 -2.40 -18.46 4.58
N GLY A 245 -3.36 -17.58 4.89
CA GLY A 245 -4.55 -17.35 4.06
C GLY A 245 -5.87 -17.39 4.82
N SER A 246 -6.91 -16.82 4.21
CA SER A 246 -8.29 -16.88 4.70
C SER A 246 -9.03 -18.03 4.04
N TRP A 247 -9.75 -18.81 4.85
CA TRP A 247 -10.61 -19.91 4.39
C TRP A 247 -11.49 -19.45 3.20
N PRO A 248 -11.58 -20.22 2.09
CA PRO A 248 -11.18 -21.62 1.92
C PRO A 248 -9.78 -21.85 1.29
N VAL A 249 -8.95 -20.82 1.11
CA VAL A 249 -7.62 -20.97 0.48
C VAL A 249 -6.52 -20.76 1.53
N THR A 250 -5.89 -21.83 1.95
CA THR A 250 -4.71 -21.81 2.84
C THR A 250 -3.50 -22.39 2.12
N LEU A 251 -2.34 -21.74 2.28
CA LEU A 251 -1.07 -22.16 1.71
C LEU A 251 -0.08 -22.46 2.83
N ASP A 252 0.62 -23.59 2.72
CA ASP A 252 1.66 -23.95 3.67
C ASP A 252 2.92 -23.11 3.45
N ASP A 253 3.42 -22.57 4.55
CA ASP A 253 4.61 -21.72 4.57
C ASP A 253 5.54 -22.06 5.74
N GLU A 254 6.76 -21.55 5.68
CA GLU A 254 7.78 -21.65 6.69
C GLU A 254 8.45 -20.29 6.92
N ALA A 255 8.78 -19.99 8.18
CA ALA A 255 9.68 -18.90 8.53
C ALA A 255 10.93 -19.47 9.18
N VAL A 256 12.08 -18.93 8.79
CA VAL A 256 13.40 -19.34 9.28
C VAL A 256 14.01 -18.21 10.09
N VAL A 257 14.55 -18.49 11.27
CA VAL A 257 15.30 -17.50 12.04
C VAL A 257 16.64 -17.22 11.37
N GLU A 258 16.88 -15.99 10.95
CA GLU A 258 18.20 -15.54 10.47
C GLU A 258 19.06 -14.99 11.61
N VAL A 259 18.45 -14.22 12.53
CA VAL A 259 19.14 -13.62 13.68
C VAL A 259 18.27 -13.77 14.92
N SER A 260 18.88 -14.22 16.02
CA SER A 260 18.23 -14.30 17.34
C SER A 260 19.15 -13.69 18.40
N LYS A 261 18.71 -12.60 18.99
CA LYS A 261 19.37 -11.94 20.12
C LYS A 261 18.32 -11.72 21.21
N PRO A 262 18.37 -12.52 22.30
CA PRO A 262 17.40 -12.42 23.38
C PRO A 262 17.14 -11.00 23.86
N ALA A 263 15.87 -10.70 24.14
CA ALA A 263 15.36 -9.40 24.60
C ALA A 263 15.76 -8.18 23.75
N SER A 264 16.23 -8.36 22.51
CA SER A 264 16.76 -7.24 21.71
C SER A 264 16.43 -7.34 20.22
N ARG A 265 16.58 -8.49 19.57
CA ARG A 265 16.36 -8.60 18.12
C ARG A 265 15.99 -10.00 17.66
N LEU A 266 14.97 -10.11 16.82
CA LEU A 266 14.65 -11.32 16.07
C LEU A 266 14.51 -10.98 14.58
N VAL A 267 15.17 -11.72 13.70
CA VAL A 267 15.04 -11.58 12.24
C VAL A 267 14.59 -12.89 11.66
N LEU A 268 13.49 -12.85 10.90
CA LEU A 268 12.86 -13.99 10.26
C LEU A 268 12.88 -13.82 8.75
N LEU A 269 13.16 -14.91 8.03
CA LEU A 269 12.91 -15.03 6.60
C LEU A 269 11.64 -15.84 6.38
N ALA A 270 10.55 -15.18 6.00
CA ALA A 270 9.29 -15.82 5.61
C ALA A 270 9.35 -16.22 4.13
N LYS A 271 9.16 -17.50 3.83
CA LYS A 271 9.33 -18.08 2.48
C LYS A 271 7.99 -18.33 1.78
N GLY A 272 7.13 -17.32 1.72
CA GLY A 272 5.77 -17.35 1.15
C GLY A 272 5.66 -17.78 -0.33
N ARG A 273 5.93 -19.05 -0.62
CA ARG A 273 5.84 -19.68 -1.95
C ARG A 273 4.36 -19.79 -2.38
N PRO A 274 4.01 -19.48 -3.64
CA PRO A 274 4.86 -19.04 -4.77
C PRO A 274 5.05 -17.50 -4.86
N LEU A 275 4.55 -16.73 -3.90
CA LEU A 275 4.45 -15.27 -3.96
C LEU A 275 5.76 -14.52 -3.64
N GLY A 276 6.75 -15.19 -3.06
CA GLY A 276 8.07 -14.62 -2.80
C GLY A 276 8.59 -14.93 -1.40
N SER A 277 9.59 -14.17 -0.95
CA SER A 277 10.06 -14.21 0.44
C SER A 277 10.20 -12.80 0.99
N ALA A 278 9.97 -12.64 2.28
CA ALA A 278 10.08 -11.38 3.01
C ALA A 278 10.92 -11.58 4.26
N ARG A 279 11.79 -10.60 4.54
CA ARG A 279 12.56 -10.53 5.77
C ARG A 279 11.81 -9.65 6.76
N VAL A 280 11.46 -10.21 7.91
CA VAL A 280 10.79 -9.52 9.01
C VAL A 280 11.79 -9.36 10.14
N GLN A 281 12.17 -8.13 10.45
CA GLN A 281 13.05 -7.78 11.55
C GLN A 281 12.22 -7.15 12.67
N LEU A 282 12.40 -7.64 13.89
CA LEU A 282 11.83 -7.12 15.12
C LEU A 282 12.98 -6.62 16.01
N ASP A 283 12.99 -5.32 16.30
CA ASP A 283 13.90 -4.69 17.26
C ASP A 283 13.14 -4.32 18.53
N LEU A 284 13.69 -4.71 19.68
CA LEU A 284 13.18 -4.38 21.01
C LEU A 284 14.14 -3.39 21.67
N ARG A 285 13.63 -2.22 22.06
CA ARG A 285 14.39 -1.23 22.84
C ARG A 285 13.59 -0.85 24.07
N SER A 286 14.24 -0.85 25.23
CA SER A 286 13.61 -0.30 26.44
C SER A 286 13.42 1.20 26.26
N GLU A 287 12.22 1.69 26.56
CA GLU A 287 11.82 3.09 26.41
C GLU A 287 10.63 3.37 27.35
N ASP A 288 10.65 4.51 28.06
CA ASP A 288 9.53 5.01 28.89
C ASP A 288 8.92 3.98 29.87
N GLY A 289 9.75 3.13 30.48
CA GLY A 289 9.29 2.10 31.42
C GLY A 289 8.70 0.84 30.76
N GLY A 290 8.56 0.84 29.43
CA GLY A 290 8.13 -0.30 28.62
C GLY A 290 9.13 -0.65 27.51
N THR A 291 8.60 -1.06 26.36
CA THR A 291 9.39 -1.47 25.20
C THR A 291 8.88 -0.79 23.93
N ARG A 292 9.78 -0.10 23.21
CA ARG A 292 9.56 0.24 21.80
C ARG A 292 9.89 -0.98 20.95
N VAL A 293 8.86 -1.55 20.35
CA VAL A 293 8.97 -2.63 19.37
C VAL A 293 8.92 -2.02 17.97
N THR A 294 9.96 -2.25 17.17
CA THR A 294 10.00 -1.83 15.77
C THR A 294 10.02 -3.06 14.88
N MET A 295 9.04 -3.15 13.99
CA MET A 295 8.94 -4.19 12.97
C MET A 295 9.27 -3.58 11.61
N THR A 296 10.24 -4.18 10.93
CA THR A 296 10.63 -3.83 9.58
C THR A 296 10.45 -5.04 8.68
N GLU A 297 9.67 -4.88 7.62
CA GLU A 297 9.50 -5.94 6.61
C GLU A 297 10.11 -5.50 5.28
N THR A 298 10.95 -6.36 4.71
CA THR A 298 11.67 -6.11 3.45
C THR A 298 11.47 -7.27 2.49
N PRO A 299 10.87 -7.06 1.30
CA PRO A 299 10.78 -8.10 0.27
C PRO A 299 12.17 -8.57 -0.19
N VAL A 300 12.45 -9.86 -0.11
CA VAL A 300 13.74 -10.47 -0.51
C VAL A 300 13.67 -11.03 -1.92
N SER A 301 12.56 -11.70 -2.28
CA SER A 301 12.35 -12.27 -3.63
C SER A 301 10.86 -12.33 -4.01
N GLY A 302 10.56 -12.57 -5.29
CA GLY A 302 9.19 -12.73 -5.82
C GLY A 302 8.59 -11.47 -6.46
N PRO A 303 7.38 -11.57 -7.03
CA PRO A 303 6.68 -10.46 -7.69
C PRO A 303 6.51 -9.20 -6.82
N GLY A 304 6.52 -9.33 -5.49
CA GLY A 304 6.53 -8.19 -4.56
C GLY A 304 7.78 -7.29 -4.65
N LYS A 305 8.91 -7.79 -5.17
CA LYS A 305 10.11 -6.97 -5.44
C LYS A 305 9.96 -6.09 -6.69
N LEU A 306 9.03 -6.45 -7.58
CA LEU A 306 8.77 -5.78 -8.86
C LEU A 306 7.62 -4.78 -8.77
N LEU A 307 6.72 -4.94 -7.81
CA LEU A 307 5.56 -4.07 -7.61
C LEU A 307 5.92 -2.94 -6.63
N ASP A 308 6.29 -1.77 -7.15
CA ASP A 308 6.49 -0.52 -6.39
C ASP A 308 5.11 0.11 -6.03
N ASN A 309 4.24 -0.71 -5.43
CA ASN A 309 2.85 -0.37 -5.19
C ASN A 309 2.68 0.18 -3.76
N PRO A 310 2.43 1.50 -3.58
CA PRO A 310 2.27 2.11 -2.27
C PRO A 310 1.14 1.49 -1.44
N LEU A 311 0.17 0.85 -2.09
CA LEU A 311 -0.91 0.15 -1.42
C LEU A 311 -0.56 -1.26 -0.94
N ALA A 312 0.33 -1.96 -1.64
CA ALA A 312 0.87 -3.23 -1.14
C ALA A 312 1.67 -2.98 0.15
N ASP A 313 2.49 -1.92 0.17
CA ASP A 313 3.22 -1.45 1.35
C ASP A 313 2.27 -1.02 2.48
N VAL A 314 1.10 -0.43 2.17
CA VAL A 314 0.08 -0.04 3.16
C VAL A 314 -0.66 -1.25 3.72
N VAL A 315 -1.03 -2.23 2.88
CA VAL A 315 -1.63 -3.48 3.37
C VAL A 315 -0.63 -4.21 4.27
N LEU A 316 0.65 -4.21 3.89
CA LEU A 316 1.74 -4.75 4.71
C LEU A 316 1.91 -3.96 6.01
N ALA A 317 1.92 -2.63 5.97
CA ALA A 317 2.04 -1.79 7.16
C ALA A 317 0.83 -1.93 8.09
N ARG A 318 -0.39 -2.06 7.57
CA ARG A 318 -1.59 -2.33 8.38
C ARG A 318 -1.52 -3.71 9.02
N ARG A 319 -1.13 -4.72 8.24
CA ARG A 319 -0.88 -6.08 8.72
C ARG A 319 0.15 -6.07 9.86
N ASN A 320 1.23 -5.30 9.72
CA ASN A 320 2.30 -5.19 10.70
C ASN A 320 1.90 -4.36 11.92
N THR A 321 1.08 -3.32 11.73
CA THR A 321 0.51 -2.54 12.84
C THR A 321 -0.40 -3.39 13.71
N GLU A 322 -1.31 -4.14 13.10
CA GLU A 322 -2.18 -5.08 13.80
C GLU A 322 -1.36 -6.22 14.43
N ALA A 323 -0.31 -6.70 13.76
CA ALA A 323 0.57 -7.70 14.34
C ALA A 323 1.28 -7.21 15.60
N LEU A 324 1.78 -5.98 15.59
CA LEU A 324 2.35 -5.34 16.78
C LEU A 324 1.30 -5.08 17.87
N ALA A 325 0.05 -4.76 17.51
CA ALA A 325 -1.02 -4.59 18.50
C ALA A 325 -1.37 -5.91 19.21
N ARG A 326 -1.44 -7.03 18.48
CA ARG A 326 -1.66 -8.36 19.07
C ARG A 326 -0.48 -8.80 19.91
N LEU A 327 0.74 -8.58 19.44
CA LEU A 327 1.97 -8.85 20.18
C LEU A 327 1.99 -8.08 21.50
N ALA A 328 1.66 -6.78 21.46
CA ALA A 328 1.56 -5.93 22.65
C ALA A 328 0.54 -6.49 23.65
N ALA A 329 -0.67 -6.78 23.20
CA ALA A 329 -1.71 -7.33 24.05
C ALA A 329 -1.32 -8.70 24.66
N MET A 330 -0.53 -9.52 23.97
CA MET A 330 -0.01 -10.77 24.53
C MET A 330 1.07 -10.53 25.59
N ALA A 331 1.98 -9.59 25.35
CA ALA A 331 3.05 -9.25 26.29
C ALA A 331 2.51 -8.59 27.57
N GLU A 332 1.62 -7.60 27.44
CA GLU A 332 1.01 -6.85 28.55
C GLU A 332 0.13 -7.75 29.44
N ARG A 333 -0.53 -8.76 28.85
CA ARG A 333 -1.29 -9.76 29.62
C ARG A 333 -0.42 -10.71 30.44
N ARG A 334 0.84 -10.92 30.05
CA ARG A 334 1.77 -11.76 30.83
C ARG A 334 2.33 -11.02 32.05
N THR A 335 2.31 -9.69 32.01
CA THR A 335 2.83 -8.83 33.09
C THR A 335 1.74 -8.37 34.05
N THR A 336 0.47 -8.39 33.65
CA THR A 336 -0.66 -8.08 34.51
C THR A 336 -1.18 -9.37 35.15
N PRO A 337 -1.06 -9.58 36.48
CA PRO A 337 -1.72 -10.69 37.15
C PRO A 337 -3.23 -10.55 36.95
N GLY A 338 -3.92 -11.63 36.58
CA GLY A 338 -5.37 -11.62 36.40
C GLY A 338 -6.08 -11.09 37.65
N ALA A 339 -6.92 -10.07 37.46
CA ALA A 339 -7.94 -9.65 38.43
C ALA A 339 -9.17 -10.56 38.33
#